data_AF-A0A2D8WD02-F1
#
_entry.id   AF-A0A2D8WD02-F1
#
_cell.length_a   1.000
_cell.length_b   1.000
_cell.length_c   1.000
_cell.angle_alpha   90.00
_cell.angle_beta   90.00
_cell.angle_gamma   90.00
#
_symmetry.space_group_name_H-M   'P 1'
#
loop_
_entity.id
_entity.type
_entity.pdbx_description
1 polymer ?
#
loop_
_entity_poly.entity_id
_entity_poly.type
_entity_poly.pdbx_seq_one_letter_code
_entity_poly.pdbx_strand_id
1 'polypeptide(L)'
;AGALPRYLRPEFRGVVRERLSRIRVVLGPAEEAMGPFDGFNLSDIFEYMSSAEHERVYTALLDSAAPGARLAYWNLLARRVAPRPLRDRVAPLPELSKTLHARDLAWFYQSFHVDEVLDVE
;
A
#
# COMPACT_ATOMS: atom_id res chain seq x y z
N ALA A 1 -13.25 6.84 27.40
CA ALA A 1 -12.05 7.64 27.09
C ALA A 1 -11.33 7.01 25.90
N GLY A 2 -11.38 7.63 24.72
CA GLY A 2 -10.84 7.02 23.50
C GLY A 2 -10.99 7.86 22.22
N ALA A 3 -11.37 9.13 22.36
CA ALA A 3 -11.69 10.01 21.22
C ALA A 3 -10.48 10.34 20.33
N LEU A 4 -9.25 10.17 20.83
CA LEU A 4 -8.03 10.44 20.07
C LEU A 4 -7.54 9.20 19.31
N PRO A 5 -6.99 9.34 18.09
CA PRO A 5 -6.20 8.31 17.44
C PRO A 5 -5.07 7.79 18.34
N ARG A 6 -4.68 6.51 18.20
CA ARG A 6 -3.66 5.87 19.05
C ARG A 6 -2.38 6.69 19.19
N TYR A 7 -1.86 7.24 18.08
CA TYR A 7 -0.62 8.00 18.09
C TYR A 7 -0.69 9.33 18.85
N LEU A 8 -1.88 9.83 19.19
CA LEU A 8 -2.08 11.05 19.98
C LEU A 8 -2.34 10.79 21.46
N ARG A 9 -2.56 9.54 21.89
CA ARG A 9 -2.86 9.23 23.29
C ARG A 9 -1.58 9.19 24.13
N PRO A 10 -1.54 9.79 25.33
CA PRO A 10 -0.34 9.89 26.16
C PRO A 10 0.35 8.55 26.43
N GLU A 11 -0.41 7.47 26.63
CA GLU A 11 0.09 6.12 26.91
C GLU A 11 0.93 5.52 25.77
N PHE A 12 0.80 6.03 24.54
CA PHE A 12 1.58 5.56 23.39
C PHE A 12 2.82 6.42 23.09
N ARG A 13 3.01 7.57 23.76
CA ARG A 13 4.11 8.51 23.46
C ARG A 13 5.50 7.89 23.63
N GLY A 14 5.69 7.07 24.66
CA GLY A 14 6.96 6.37 24.92
C GLY A 14 7.31 5.41 23.79
N VAL A 15 6.34 4.55 23.42
CA VAL A 15 6.49 3.55 22.34
C VAL A 15 6.77 4.22 21.00
N VAL A 16 6.07 5.31 20.67
CA VAL A 16 6.31 6.06 19.44
C VAL A 16 7.75 6.59 19.42
N ARG A 17 8.18 7.25 20.50
CA ARG A 17 9.52 7.84 20.61
C ARG A 17 10.63 6.79 20.48
N GLU A 18 10.50 5.64 21.14
CA GLU A 18 11.48 4.54 21.09
C GLU A 18 11.65 3.98 19.67
N ARG A 19 10.57 3.98 18.88
CA ARG A 19 10.55 3.37 17.54
C ARG A 19 10.84 4.34 16.40
N LEU A 20 10.99 5.64 16.66
CA LEU A 20 11.28 6.63 15.62
C LEU A 20 12.53 6.29 14.81
N SER A 21 13.54 5.67 15.44
CA SER A 21 14.77 5.21 14.77
C SER A 21 14.54 4.12 13.73
N ARG A 22 13.37 3.47 13.71
CA ARG A 22 12.98 2.48 12.71
C ARG A 22 12.37 3.09 11.45
N ILE A 23 12.08 4.40 11.46
CA ILE A 23 11.51 5.12 10.32
C ILE A 23 12.64 5.79 9.56
N ARG A 24 12.76 5.45 8.28
CA ARG A 24 13.65 6.14 7.34
C ARG A 24 12.82 6.93 6.36
N VAL A 25 13.14 8.22 6.21
CA VAL A 25 12.56 9.06 5.16
C VAL A 25 13.51 9.04 3.97
N VAL A 26 12.97 8.77 2.79
CA VAL A 26 13.68 8.80 1.51
C VAL A 26 12.98 9.82 0.64
N LEU A 27 13.76 10.72 0.03
CA LEU A 27 13.25 11.65 -0.97
C LEU A 27 13.31 10.97 -2.34
N GLY A 28 12.15 10.77 -2.96
CA GLY A 28 12.05 10.16 -4.28
C GLY A 28 10.65 9.60 -4.54
N PRO A 29 10.41 9.11 -5.76
CA PRO A 29 9.20 8.35 -6.07
C PRO A 29 9.23 6.98 -5.36
N ALA A 30 8.04 6.41 -5.13
CA ALA A 30 7.92 5.18 -4.34
C ALA A 30 8.66 3.99 -4.97
N GLU A 31 8.65 3.90 -6.30
CA GLU A 31 9.32 2.83 -7.05
C GLU A 31 10.86 2.86 -6.99
N GLU A 32 11.47 3.93 -6.48
CA GLU A 32 12.93 4.02 -6.29
C GLU A 32 13.37 3.55 -4.90
N ALA A 33 12.44 3.20 -4.01
CA ALA A 33 12.76 2.70 -2.69
C ALA A 33 13.43 1.30 -2.77
N MET A 34 14.54 1.11 -2.04
CA MET A 34 15.27 -0.15 -2.04
C MET A 34 14.68 -1.15 -1.03
N GLY A 35 14.15 -2.27 -1.54
CA GLY A 35 13.59 -3.38 -0.77
C GLY A 35 14.61 -4.47 -0.36
N PRO A 36 14.15 -5.70 -0.05
CA PRO A 36 12.77 -6.16 -0.19
C PRO A 36 11.84 -5.58 0.89
N PHE A 37 10.58 -5.33 0.53
CA PHE A 37 9.54 -4.88 1.45
C PHE A 37 8.48 -5.96 1.68
N ASP A 38 8.08 -6.15 2.94
CA ASP A 38 6.98 -7.05 3.33
C ASP A 38 5.58 -6.46 3.09
N GLY A 39 5.49 -5.15 2.81
CA GLY A 39 4.22 -4.51 2.57
C GLY A 39 4.34 -3.06 2.12
N PHE A 40 3.32 -2.61 1.41
CA PHE A 40 3.26 -1.30 0.80
C PHE A 40 1.94 -0.61 1.18
N ASN A 41 2.03 0.64 1.60
CA ASN A 41 0.88 1.52 1.82
C ASN A 41 0.96 2.66 0.82
N LEU A 42 0.10 2.60 -0.20
CA LEU A 42 0.18 3.42 -1.41
C LEU A 42 -1.12 4.22 -1.55
N SER A 43 -1.23 5.27 -0.75
CA SER A 43 -2.37 6.19 -0.79
C SER A 43 -2.42 6.88 -2.16
N ASP A 44 -3.42 6.54 -2.97
CA ASP A 44 -3.81 7.13 -4.26
C ASP A 44 -2.74 7.42 -5.33
N ILE A 45 -1.53 6.87 -5.20
CA ILE A 45 -0.41 7.18 -6.09
C ILE A 45 -0.69 6.89 -7.57
N PHE A 46 -1.55 5.91 -7.87
CA PHE A 46 -1.85 5.49 -9.25
C PHE A 46 -2.92 6.35 -9.94
N GLU A 47 -3.62 7.22 -9.20
CA GLU A 47 -4.78 7.97 -9.69
C GLU A 47 -4.41 8.78 -10.94
N TYR A 48 -3.28 9.47 -10.87
CA TYR A 48 -2.84 10.48 -11.86
C TYR A 48 -1.96 9.92 -12.98
N MET A 49 -1.69 8.62 -12.98
CA MET A 49 -0.77 7.98 -13.95
C MET A 49 -1.50 7.61 -15.25
N SER A 50 -0.82 7.62 -16.40
CA SER A 50 -1.33 6.87 -17.55
C SER A 50 -1.36 5.37 -17.25
N SER A 51 -2.06 4.57 -18.06
CA SER A 51 -2.04 3.11 -17.91
C SER A 51 -0.63 2.53 -18.05
N ALA A 52 0.20 3.12 -18.91
CA ALA A 52 1.59 2.70 -19.12
C ALA A 52 2.48 3.05 -17.92
N GLU A 53 2.33 4.26 -17.35
CA GLU A 53 3.06 4.64 -16.14
C GLU A 53 2.65 3.80 -14.94
N HIS A 54 1.34 3.56 -14.77
CA HIS A 54 0.84 2.68 -13.72
C HIS A 54 1.45 1.27 -13.83
N GLU A 55 1.50 0.67 -15.01
CA GLU A 55 2.12 -0.64 -15.21
C GLU A 55 3.63 -0.63 -14.90
N ARG A 56 4.35 0.40 -15.36
CA ARG A 56 5.79 0.56 -15.07
C ARG A 56 6.06 0.67 -13.57
N VAL A 57 5.31 1.53 -12.86
CA VAL A 57 5.46 1.73 -11.42
C VAL A 57 5.07 0.48 -10.65
N TYR A 58 3.95 -0.14 -11.00
CA TYR A 58 3.49 -1.38 -10.37
C TYR A 58 4.54 -2.49 -10.52
N THR A 59 5.15 -2.63 -11.71
CA THR A 59 6.25 -3.59 -11.95
C THR A 59 7.43 -3.33 -11.01
N ALA A 60 7.90 -2.08 -10.91
CA ALA A 60 9.03 -1.73 -10.05
C ALA A 60 8.72 -1.94 -8.54
N LEU A 61 7.47 -1.73 -8.12
CA LEU A 61 7.03 -2.08 -6.76
C LEU A 61 7.10 -3.59 -6.53
N LEU A 62 6.65 -4.41 -7.48
CA LEU A 62 6.78 -5.87 -7.40
C LEU A 62 8.25 -6.33 -7.39
N ASP A 63 9.14 -5.65 -8.11
CA ASP A 63 10.57 -5.98 -8.14
C ASP A 63 11.29 -5.69 -6.80
N SER A 64 10.70 -4.82 -5.96
CA SER A 64 11.20 -4.51 -4.61
C SER A 64 10.40 -5.21 -3.50
N ALA A 65 9.49 -6.11 -3.85
CA ALA A 65 8.64 -6.81 -2.88
C ALA A 65 9.26 -8.15 -2.44
N ALA A 66 9.08 -8.50 -1.16
CA ALA A 66 9.30 -9.87 -0.70
C ALA A 66 8.18 -10.80 -1.21
N PRO A 67 8.43 -12.12 -1.38
CA PRO A 67 7.35 -13.09 -1.55
C PRO A 67 6.30 -12.98 -0.43
N GLY A 68 5.01 -12.99 -0.80
CA GLY A 68 3.92 -12.82 0.15
C GLY A 68 3.70 -11.38 0.65
N ALA A 69 4.47 -10.40 0.16
CA ALA A 69 4.25 -9.00 0.49
C ALA A 69 2.87 -8.53 -0.01
N ARG A 70 2.30 -7.53 0.67
CA ARG A 70 0.98 -6.98 0.31
C ARG A 70 1.04 -5.53 -0.11
N LEU A 71 0.47 -5.23 -1.26
CA LEU A 71 0.26 -3.87 -1.75
C LEU A 71 -1.15 -3.43 -1.36
N ALA A 72 -1.25 -2.42 -0.51
CA ALA A 72 -2.50 -1.77 -0.14
C ALA A 72 -2.58 -0.39 -0.81
N TYR A 73 -3.56 -0.20 -1.70
CA TYR A 73 -3.69 1.05 -2.46
C TYR A 73 -5.15 1.48 -2.63
N TRP A 74 -5.34 2.79 -2.77
CA TRP A 74 -6.64 3.44 -2.88
C TRP A 74 -6.84 4.06 -4.25
N ASN A 75 -8.08 4.05 -4.71
CA ASN A 75 -8.50 4.74 -5.91
C ASN A 75 -9.49 5.83 -5.52
N LEU A 76 -9.23 7.07 -5.95
CA LEU A 76 -10.16 8.16 -5.76
C LEU A 76 -11.32 8.02 -6.75
N LEU A 77 -11.01 7.98 -8.05
CA LEU A 77 -12.00 7.82 -9.13
C LEU A 77 -11.51 6.83 -10.20
N ALA A 78 -10.21 6.85 -10.52
CA ALA A 78 -9.62 5.98 -11.52
C ALA A 78 -9.68 4.51 -11.07
N ARG A 79 -10.16 3.62 -11.94
CA ARG A 79 -10.31 2.19 -11.61
C ARG A 79 -8.99 1.42 -11.79
N ARG A 80 -7.98 1.77 -11.00
CA ARG A 80 -6.67 1.09 -11.03
C ARG A 80 -6.76 -0.25 -10.31
N VAL A 81 -6.23 -1.28 -10.94
CA VAL A 81 -6.13 -2.65 -10.42
C VAL A 81 -4.84 -3.25 -10.95
N ALA A 82 -4.31 -4.31 -10.32
CA ALA A 82 -3.18 -5.08 -10.85
C ALA A 82 -3.19 -5.18 -12.39
N PRO A 83 -2.18 -4.61 -13.10
CA PRO A 83 -2.09 -4.66 -14.54
C PRO A 83 -2.19 -6.09 -15.07
N ARG A 84 -2.90 -6.29 -16.18
CA ARG A 84 -3.11 -7.63 -16.76
C ARG A 84 -1.81 -8.41 -16.99
N PRO A 85 -0.72 -7.80 -17.49
CA PRO A 85 0.54 -8.50 -17.71
C PRO A 85 1.25 -8.98 -16.44
N LEU A 86 0.83 -8.54 -15.25
CA LEU A 86 1.50 -8.83 -13.98
C LEU A 86 0.70 -9.80 -13.09
N ARG A 87 -0.42 -10.35 -13.58
CA ARG A 87 -1.33 -11.21 -12.80
C ARG A 87 -0.79 -12.61 -12.53
N ASP A 88 0.31 -12.97 -13.17
CA ASP A 88 1.14 -14.14 -12.88
C ASP A 88 2.11 -13.91 -11.71
N ARG A 89 2.33 -12.64 -11.31
CA ARG A 89 3.20 -12.25 -10.19
C ARG A 89 2.42 -11.80 -8.96
N VAL A 90 1.12 -11.54 -9.09
CA VAL A 90 0.31 -10.96 -8.01
C VAL A 90 -1.12 -11.48 -8.00
N ALA A 91 -1.64 -11.77 -6.81
CA ALA A 91 -3.01 -12.20 -6.56
C ALA A 91 -3.83 -11.10 -5.86
N PRO A 92 -4.87 -10.55 -6.51
CA PRO A 92 -5.81 -9.67 -5.82
C PRO A 92 -6.60 -10.38 -4.73
N LEU A 93 -6.81 -9.71 -3.59
CA LEU A 93 -7.55 -10.21 -2.43
C LEU A 93 -8.89 -9.46 -2.26
N PRO A 94 -9.93 -9.76 -3.06
CA PRO A 94 -11.15 -8.95 -3.12
C PRO A 94 -11.96 -8.91 -1.82
N GLU A 95 -12.06 -10.04 -1.11
CA GLU A 95 -12.80 -10.09 0.17
C GLU A 95 -12.09 -9.29 1.28
N LEU A 96 -10.75 -9.37 1.33
CA LEU A 96 -9.96 -8.55 2.25
C LEU A 96 -10.08 -7.07 1.90
N SER A 97 -9.95 -6.74 0.61
CA SER A 97 -10.12 -5.37 0.08
C SER A 97 -11.46 -4.79 0.52
N LYS A 98 -12.57 -5.51 0.27
CA LYS A 98 -13.92 -5.09 0.65
C LYS A 98 -14.07 -4.93 2.16
N THR A 99 -13.55 -5.89 2.94
CA THR A 99 -13.66 -5.88 4.41
C THR A 99 -12.93 -4.70 5.03
N LEU A 100 -11.73 -4.37 4.52
CA LEU A 100 -10.93 -3.26 5.02
C LEU A 100 -11.49 -1.92 4.53
N HIS A 101 -11.95 -1.83 3.27
CA HIS A 101 -12.59 -0.63 2.75
C HIS A 101 -13.82 -0.21 3.57
N ALA A 102 -14.65 -1.18 3.97
CA ALA A 102 -15.83 -0.93 4.81
C ALA A 102 -15.50 -0.40 6.21
N ARG A 103 -14.25 -0.50 6.66
CA ARG A 103 -13.75 0.01 7.94
C ARG A 103 -12.94 1.28 7.79
N ASP A 104 -12.70 1.72 6.56
CA ASP A 104 -11.95 2.93 6.28
C ASP A 104 -12.74 4.15 6.75
N LEU A 105 -12.04 5.10 7.36
CA LEU A 105 -12.61 6.37 7.78
C LEU A 105 -12.53 7.42 6.66
N ALA A 106 -11.75 7.15 5.61
CA ALA A 106 -11.67 7.95 4.40
C ALA A 106 -12.84 7.62 3.45
N TRP A 107 -13.96 8.30 3.66
CA TRP A 107 -15.22 8.08 2.93
C TRP A 107 -15.20 8.47 1.44
N PHE A 108 -14.15 9.16 0.97
CA PHE A 108 -14.09 9.74 -0.37
C PHE A 108 -13.40 8.86 -1.42
N TYR A 109 -12.70 7.79 -1.00
CA TYR A 109 -12.11 6.84 -1.95
C TYR A 109 -13.19 5.92 -2.53
N GLN A 110 -13.26 5.82 -3.85
CA GLN A 110 -14.22 4.94 -4.54
C GLN A 110 -13.94 3.45 -4.26
N SER A 111 -12.66 3.08 -4.09
CA SER A 111 -12.28 1.71 -3.80
C SER A 111 -10.91 1.61 -3.11
N PHE A 112 -10.74 0.53 -2.38
CA PHE A 112 -9.48 0.11 -1.78
C PHE A 112 -9.16 -1.30 -2.27
N HIS A 113 -7.88 -1.56 -2.52
CA HIS A 113 -7.39 -2.80 -3.07
C HIS A 113 -6.24 -3.34 -2.23
N VAL A 114 -6.23 -4.65 -2.05
CA VAL A 114 -5.11 -5.41 -1.51
C VAL A 114 -4.72 -6.47 -2.52
N ASP A 115 -3.47 -6.40 -2.96
CA ASP A 115 -2.86 -7.39 -3.83
C ASP A 115 -1.69 -8.08 -3.08
N GLU A 116 -1.56 -9.39 -3.21
CA GLU A 116 -0.51 -10.19 -2.57
C GLU A 116 0.50 -10.70 -3.62
N VAL A 117 1.77 -10.45 -3.39
CA VAL A 117 2.87 -10.89 -4.26
C VAL A 117 3.00 -12.41 -4.16
N LEU A 118 2.94 -13.07 -5.31
CA LEU A 118 3.04 -14.52 -5.39
C LEU A 118 4.48 -14.96 -5.12
N ASP A 119 4.62 -16.09 -4.44
CA ASP A 119 5.89 -16.80 -4.33
C ASP A 119 6.10 -17.55 -5.64
N VAL A 120 7.00 -17.06 -6.49
CA VAL A 120 7.33 -17.68 -7.77
C VAL A 120 8.65 -18.43 -7.55
N GLU A 121 8.56 -19.75 -7.45
CA GLU A 121 9.73 -20.65 -7.45
C GLU A 121 10.57 -20.53 -8.73
#